data_AF-A0A484IH22-F1
#
_entry.id   AF-A0A484IH22-F1
#
_cell.length_a   1.000
_cell.length_b   1.000
_cell.length_c   1.000
_cell.angle_alpha   90.00
_cell.angle_beta   90.00
_cell.angle_gamma   90.00
#
_symmetry.space_group_name_H-M   'P 1'
#
loop_
_entity.id
_entity.type
_entity.pdbx_description
1 polymer ?
#
loop_
_entity_poly.entity_id
_entity_poly.type
_entity_poly.pdbx_seq_one_letter_code
_entity_poly.pdbx_strand_id
1 'polypeptide(L)' 'MIDLHLTIRRKGEILMTVSGIALAIGAASISVPQVAYAGLCISGLGIVSMLWR' A
#
# COMPACT_ATOMS: atom_id res chain seq x y z
N MET A 1 3.56 15.68 17.32
CA MET A 1 4.19 14.55 16.60
C MET A 1 3.51 13.29 17.12
N ILE A 2 2.56 12.73 16.36
CA ILE A 2 1.70 11.64 16.83
C ILE A 2 2.55 10.37 16.84
N ASP A 3 3.14 10.05 17.99
CA ASP A 3 3.82 8.78 18.20
C ASP A 3 2.76 7.70 18.43
N LEU A 4 2.10 7.30 17.33
CA LEU A 4 1.22 6.14 17.34
C LEU A 4 2.11 4.94 17.60
N HIS A 5 2.05 4.41 18.82
CA HIS A 5 2.70 3.18 19.30
C HIS A 5 2.11 1.94 18.60
N LEU A 6 1.97 2.00 17.28
CA LEU A 6 1.59 0.91 16.42
C LEU A 6 2.70 -0.12 16.49
N THR A 7 2.35 -1.31 16.96
CA THR A 7 3.19 -2.50 16.92
C THR A 7 3.87 -2.58 15.55
N ILE A 8 5.16 -2.90 15.49
CA ILE A 8 6.00 -2.87 14.28
C ILE A 8 5.33 -3.51 13.05
N ARG A 9 4.48 -4.52 13.29
CA ARG A 9 3.64 -5.21 12.30
C ARG A 9 2.61 -4.30 11.62
N ARG A 10 1.88 -3.45 12.36
CA ARG A 10 0.88 -2.52 11.79
C ARG A 10 1.54 -1.41 10.97
N LYS A 11 2.73 -0.93 11.39
CA LYS A 11 3.52 0.01 10.58
C LYS A 11 3.92 -0.62 9.24
N GLY A 12 4.31 -1.90 9.24
CA GLY A 12 4.60 -2.66 8.03
C GLY A 12 3.43 -2.79 7.07
N GLU A 13 2.21 -3.05 7.58
CA GLU A 13 1.00 -3.13 6.75
C GLU A 13 0.64 -1.77 6.13
N ILE A 14 0.80 -0.68 6.89
CA ILE A 14 0.58 0.70 6.40
C ILE A 14 1.59 1.03 5.32
N LEU A 15 2.86 0.71 5.54
CA LEU A 15 3.91 0.92 4.55
C LEU A 15 3.63 0.15 3.27
N MET A 16 3.27 -1.14 3.36
CA MET A 16 2.93 -1.97 2.20
C MET A 16 1.78 -1.36 1.39
N THR A 17 0.74 -0.88 2.06
CA THR A 17 -0.42 -0.25 1.41
C THR A 17 -0.04 1.03 0.70
N VAL A 18 0.70 1.92 1.38
CA VAL A 18 1.17 3.21 0.84
C VAL A 18 2.13 2.99 -0.32
N SER A 19 3.02 2.00 -0.24
CA SER A 19 3.92 1.62 -1.33
C SER A 19 3.16 1.14 -2.57
N GLY A 20 2.10 0.36 -2.40
CA GLY A 20 1.23 -0.05 -3.51
C GLY A 20 0.53 1.14 -4.18
N ILE A 21 0.06 2.12 -3.40
CA ILE A 21 -0.64 3.31 -3.91
C ILE A 21 0.36 4.17 -4.69
N ALA A 22 1.55 4.39 -4.12
CA ALA A 22 2.61 5.13 -4.77
C ALA A 22 3.06 4.47 -6.09
N LEU A 23 3.17 3.13 -6.10
CA LEU A 23 3.48 2.37 -7.31
C LEU A 23 2.37 2.50 -8.36
N ALA A 24 1.11 2.44 -7.95
CA ALA A 24 -0.04 2.58 -8.85
C ALA A 24 -0.09 3.97 -9.51
N ILE A 25 0.16 5.03 -8.72
CA ILE A 25 0.19 6.41 -9.21
C ILE A 25 1.41 6.64 -10.13
N GLY A 26 2.59 6.14 -9.73
CA GLY A 26 3.80 6.23 -10.54
C GLY A 26 3.66 5.49 -11.88
N ALA A 27 3.05 4.31 -11.87
CA ALA A 27 2.80 3.53 -13.07
C ALA A 27 1.72 4.12 -13.98
N ALA A 28 0.68 4.72 -13.40
CA ALA A 28 -0.33 5.47 -14.16
C ALA A 28 0.31 6.65 -14.90
N SER A 29 1.27 7.32 -14.28
CA SER A 29 2.03 8.44 -14.89
C SER A 29 2.86 8.00 -16.10
N ILE A 30 3.35 6.75 -16.12
CA ILE A 30 4.17 6.19 -17.21
C ILE A 30 3.28 5.44 -18.24
N SER A 31 1.95 5.47 -18.08
CA SER A 31 0.99 4.76 -18.95
C SER A 31 1.26 3.25 -19.08
N VAL A 32 1.77 2.62 -18.02
CA VAL A 32 2.01 1.17 -17.97
C VAL A 32 0.90 0.50 -17.16
N PRO A 33 -0.19 0.04 -17.81
CA PRO A 33 -1.38 -0.45 -17.11
C PRO A 33 -1.09 -1.69 -16.26
N GLN A 34 -0.14 -2.54 -16.67
CA GLN A 34 0.21 -3.74 -15.90
C GLN A 34 0.83 -3.40 -14.54
N VAL A 35 1.67 -2.37 -14.48
CA VAL A 35 2.35 -1.97 -13.23
C VAL A 35 1.38 -1.19 -12.34
N ALA A 36 0.46 -0.42 -12.92
CA ALA A 36 -0.60 0.25 -12.18
C ALA A 36 -1.54 -0.75 -11.50
N TYR A 37 -1.92 -1.81 -12.22
CA TYR A 37 -2.72 -2.90 -11.68
C TYR A 37 -1.99 -3.64 -10.56
N ALA A 38 -0.69 -3.95 -10.74
CA ALA A 38 0.12 -4.56 -9.69
C ALA A 38 0.17 -3.70 -8.41
N GLY A 39 0.34 -2.38 -8.54
CA GLY A 39 0.30 -1.45 -7.41
C GLY A 39 -1.05 -1.46 -6.68
N LEU A 40 -2.16 -1.46 -7.42
CA LEU A 40 -3.50 -1.57 -6.85
C LEU A 40 -3.72 -2.92 -6.13
N CYS A 41 -3.21 -4.02 -6.67
CA CYS A 41 -3.27 -5.33 -6.00
C CYS A 41 -2.49 -5.33 -4.67
N ILE A 42 -1.29 -4.73 -4.65
CA ILE A 42 -0.47 -4.62 -3.43
C ILE A 42 -1.19 -3.78 -2.37
N SER A 43 -1.79 -2.66 -2.77
CA SER A 43 -2.61 -1.85 -1.85
C SER A 43 -3.85 -2.56 -1.36
N GLY A 44 -4.56 -3.29 -2.24
CA GLY A 44 -5.72 -4.08 -1.87
C GLY A 44 -5.37 -5.14 -0.81
N LEU A 45 -4.27 -5.87 -1.01
CA LEU A 45 -3.78 -6.85 -0.03
C LEU A 45 -3.41 -6.19 1.31
N GLY A 46 -2.78 -5.01 1.28
CA GLY A 46 -2.45 -4.25 2.49
C GLY A 46 -3.68 -3.79 3.28
N ILE A 47 -4.72 -3.29 2.59
CA ILE A 47 -5.98 -2.86 3.20
C ILE A 47 -6.72 -4.07 3.79
N VAL A 48 -6.83 -5.17 3.04
CA VAL A 48 -7.49 -6.40 3.53
C VAL A 48 -6.75 -6.97 4.74
N SER A 49 -5.41 -6.94 4.76
CA SER A 49 -4.61 -7.38 5.91
C SER A 49 -4.88 -6.55 7.17
N MET A 50 -5.06 -5.22 7.02
CA MET A 50 -5.44 -4.36 8.14
C MET A 50 -6.86 -4.61 8.63
N LEU A 51 -7.80 -4.90 7.71
CA LEU A 51 -9.22 -5.00 7.99
C LEU A 51 -9.61 -6.38 8.57
N TRP A 52 -8.82 -7.42 8.25
CA TRP A 52 -8.99 -8.78 8.78
C TRP A 52 -8.50 -8.92 10.23
N ARG A 53 -7.73 -7.95 10.73
CA ARG A 53 -7.20 -7.91 12.11
C ARG A 53 -8.05 -7.06 13.02
#